data_AF-A0A5E5A5U1-F1
#
_entry.id   AF-A0A5E5A5U1-F1
#
_cell.length_a   1.000
_cell.length_b   1.000
_cell.length_c   1.000
_cell.angle_alpha   90.00
_cell.angle_beta   90.00
_cell.angle_gamma   90.00
#
_symmetry.space_group_name_H-M   'P 1'
#
loop_
_entity.id
_entity.type
_entity.pdbx_description
1 polymer ?
#
loop_
_entity_poly.entity_id
_entity_poly.type
_entity_poly.pdbx_seq_one_letter_code
_entity_poly.pdbx_strand_id
1 'polypeptide(L)'
;MKIKQAASLTLAFCLAAPIANAGEVNKALCTFNGIPLRGKVKFVNSFPDIKIQVVSSFPDLNVQKVSAFPDSCGQWQIVDSFPDFTVQIVSSFPDVKIRWVTSFPGVN
;
A
#
# COMPACT_ATOMS: atom_id res chain seq x y z
N MET A 1 -4.50 20.31 -63.46
CA MET A 1 -3.87 19.28 -62.61
C MET A 1 -4.58 19.30 -61.25
N LYS A 2 -4.92 18.11 -60.73
CA LYS A 2 -5.68 17.81 -59.50
C LYS A 2 -5.04 18.51 -58.28
N ILE A 3 -5.71 18.80 -57.16
CA ILE A 3 -6.21 17.82 -56.17
C ILE A 3 -7.14 18.57 -55.19
N LYS A 4 -8.34 18.02 -54.97
CA LYS A 4 -9.23 18.36 -53.84
C LYS A 4 -8.67 17.68 -52.59
N GLN A 5 -8.39 18.42 -51.52
CA GLN A 5 -8.09 17.81 -50.22
C GLN A 5 -9.35 17.84 -49.36
N ALA A 6 -9.95 16.66 -49.20
CA ALA A 6 -10.98 16.42 -48.20
C ALA A 6 -10.27 16.19 -46.85
N ALA A 7 -10.47 17.11 -45.92
CA ALA A 7 -9.97 16.96 -44.55
C ALA A 7 -10.90 15.99 -43.79
N SER A 8 -10.43 14.78 -43.55
CA SER A 8 -11.10 13.79 -42.71
C SER A 8 -10.89 14.16 -41.24
N LEU A 9 -11.96 14.54 -40.55
CA LEU A 9 -11.95 14.85 -39.11
C LEU A 9 -12.15 13.56 -38.32
N THR A 10 -11.09 12.81 -38.07
CA THR A 10 -11.15 11.63 -37.19
C THR A 10 -10.99 12.07 -35.75
N LEU A 11 -12.11 12.24 -35.04
CA LEU A 11 -12.13 12.55 -33.61
C LEU A 11 -11.77 11.28 -32.82
N ALA A 12 -10.48 11.07 -32.54
CA ALA A 12 -10.01 10.01 -31.66
C ALA A 12 -10.26 10.40 -30.19
N PHE A 13 -11.38 9.95 -29.62
CA PHE A 13 -11.65 10.05 -28.20
C PHE A 13 -10.83 8.97 -27.46
N CYS A 14 -9.57 9.28 -27.15
CA CYS A 14 -8.78 8.48 -26.23
C CYS A 14 -9.37 8.62 -24.82
N LEU A 15 -10.17 7.63 -24.41
CA LEU A 15 -10.47 7.37 -23.01
C LEU A 15 -9.15 7.00 -22.32
N ALA A 16 -8.44 8.01 -21.82
CA ALA A 16 -7.37 7.80 -20.86
C ALA A 16 -8.02 7.32 -19.56
N ALA A 17 -8.16 5.99 -19.42
CA ALA A 17 -8.47 5.41 -18.12
C ALA A 17 -7.36 5.83 -17.15
N PRO A 18 -7.70 6.36 -15.96
CA PRO A 18 -6.68 6.59 -14.94
C PRO A 18 -6.05 5.25 -14.61
N ILE A 19 -4.76 5.12 -14.86
CA ILE A 19 -3.97 3.97 -14.43
C ILE A 19 -3.94 4.07 -12.90
N ALA A 20 -4.86 3.39 -12.23
CA ALA A 20 -4.82 3.19 -10.79
C ALA A 20 -3.59 2.31 -10.52
N ASN A 21 -2.44 2.94 -10.28
CA ASN A 21 -1.26 2.25 -9.83
C ASN A 21 -1.53 1.84 -8.37
N ALA A 22 -1.93 0.58 -8.16
CA ALA A 22 -1.89 -0.01 -6.83
C ALA A 22 -0.43 0.13 -6.36
N GLY A 23 -0.19 0.92 -5.31
CA GLY A 23 1.16 1.13 -4.82
C GLY A 23 1.79 -0.23 -4.51
N GLU A 24 2.97 -0.51 -5.06
CA GLU A 24 3.70 -1.71 -4.66
C GLU A 24 4.51 -1.40 -3.40
N VAL A 25 4.70 -2.41 -2.55
CA VAL A 25 5.62 -2.29 -1.41
C VAL A 25 7.04 -2.12 -1.93
N ASN A 26 7.68 -1.01 -1.59
CA ASN A 26 9.09 -0.80 -1.88
C ASN A 26 9.92 -1.65 -0.93
N LYS A 27 10.42 -2.78 -1.43
CA LYS A 27 11.18 -3.75 -0.63
C LYS A 27 12.51 -3.19 -0.10
N ALA A 28 13.20 -2.38 -0.90
CA ALA A 28 14.50 -1.84 -0.52
C ALA A 28 14.39 -0.83 0.65
N LEU A 29 13.32 -0.04 0.66
CA LEU A 29 13.10 0.99 1.67
C LEU A 29 12.15 0.55 2.80
N CYS A 30 11.48 -0.59 2.65
CA CYS A 30 10.39 -1.04 3.52
C CYS A 30 9.32 0.06 3.68
N THR A 31 8.81 0.55 2.55
CA THR A 31 7.77 1.59 2.52
C THR A 31 6.62 1.23 1.59
N PHE A 32 5.45 1.80 1.86
CA PHE A 32 4.32 1.84 0.95
C PHE A 32 3.89 3.30 0.79
N ASN A 33 3.86 3.82 -0.44
CA ASN A 33 3.56 5.23 -0.71
C ASN A 33 4.37 6.22 0.17
N GLY A 34 5.64 5.90 0.42
CA GLY A 34 6.53 6.70 1.27
C GLY A 34 6.35 6.51 2.79
N ILE A 35 5.33 5.77 3.22
CA ILE A 35 5.09 5.45 4.63
C ILE A 35 6.01 4.29 5.04
N PRO A 36 6.88 4.46 6.05
CA PRO A 36 7.64 3.35 6.63
C PRO A 36 6.71 2.27 7.19
N LEU A 37 6.91 1.02 6.79
CA LEU A 37 6.11 -0.12 7.27
C LEU A 37 6.60 -0.63 8.63
N ARG A 38 6.89 0.30 9.54
CA ARG A 38 7.37 0.11 10.91
C ARG A 38 7.02 1.34 11.74
N GLY A 39 6.86 1.18 13.04
CA GLY A 39 6.56 2.30 13.94
C GLY A 39 5.40 2.05 14.87
N LYS A 40 4.87 3.13 15.42
CA LYS A 40 3.62 3.15 16.19
C LYS A 40 2.44 3.09 15.24
N VAL A 41 1.61 2.07 15.39
CA VAL A 41 0.48 1.79 14.49
C VAL A 41 -0.82 1.84 15.26
N LYS A 42 -1.82 2.53 14.69
CA LYS A 42 -3.19 2.54 15.21
C LYS A 42 -4.14 1.88 14.23
N PHE A 43 -5.00 1.00 14.74
CA PHE A 43 -6.09 0.45 13.95
C PHE A 43 -7.26 1.43 13.91
N VAL A 44 -7.82 1.66 12.72
CA VAL A 44 -8.96 2.55 12.50
C VAL A 44 -10.02 1.87 11.62
N ASN A 45 -11.26 2.35 11.72
CA ASN A 45 -12.38 1.81 10.95
C ASN A 45 -12.65 2.57 9.63
N SER A 46 -12.07 3.75 9.46
CA SER A 46 -12.29 4.61 8.29
C SER A 46 -11.11 5.58 8.12
N PHE A 47 -10.90 6.03 6.89
CA PHE A 47 -9.81 6.93 6.49
C PHE A 47 -8.41 6.48 6.98
N PRO A 48 -8.02 5.21 6.75
CA PRO A 48 -6.68 4.75 7.09
C PRO A 48 -5.63 5.34 6.14
N ASP A 49 -4.39 5.35 6.57
CA ASP A 49 -3.25 5.56 5.68
C ASP A 49 -2.99 4.33 4.79
N ILE A 50 -3.17 3.12 5.35
CA ILE A 50 -2.95 1.85 4.65
C ILE A 50 -4.07 0.85 4.96
N LYS A 51 -4.68 0.24 3.94
CA LYS A 51 -5.55 -0.92 4.10
C LYS A 51 -4.73 -2.20 4.09
N ILE A 52 -4.88 -3.01 5.14
CA ILE A 52 -4.18 -4.28 5.24
C ILE A 52 -5.12 -5.47 5.15
N GLN A 53 -4.63 -6.55 4.56
CA GLN A 53 -5.26 -7.86 4.65
C GLN A 53 -4.35 -8.81 5.41
N VAL A 54 -4.87 -9.46 6.45
CA VAL A 54 -4.12 -10.50 7.17
C VAL A 54 -4.25 -11.81 6.39
N VAL A 55 -3.12 -12.40 5.99
CA VAL A 55 -3.08 -13.63 5.19
C VAL A 55 -2.13 -14.67 5.81
N SER A 56 -2.38 -15.94 5.51
CA SER A 56 -1.49 -17.05 5.91
C SER A 56 -0.37 -17.31 4.89
N SER A 57 -0.59 -17.02 3.61
CA SER A 57 0.32 -17.31 2.49
C SER A 57 0.50 -16.08 1.60
N PHE A 58 1.69 -15.95 1.00
CA PHE A 58 2.09 -14.86 0.10
C PHE A 58 1.81 -13.44 0.66
N PRO A 59 2.29 -13.08 1.85
CA PRO A 59 2.19 -11.72 2.35
C PRO A 59 3.30 -10.86 1.76
N ASP A 60 3.04 -9.56 1.63
CA ASP A 60 4.03 -8.58 1.24
C ASP A 60 4.94 -8.21 2.43
N LEU A 61 4.40 -8.28 3.66
CA LEU A 61 5.09 -7.89 4.89
C LEU A 61 4.83 -8.89 6.03
N ASN A 62 5.90 -9.41 6.64
CA ASN A 62 5.81 -10.07 7.94
C ASN A 62 5.87 -9.02 9.05
N VAL A 63 4.85 -9.01 9.91
CA VAL A 63 4.70 -8.03 10.98
C VAL A 63 4.90 -8.69 12.34
N GLN A 64 5.82 -8.13 13.13
CA GLN A 64 6.05 -8.49 14.52
C GLN A 64 5.49 -7.39 15.43
N LYS A 65 4.63 -7.77 16.38
CA LYS A 65 4.19 -6.84 17.42
C LYS A 65 5.29 -6.69 18.47
N VAL A 66 5.64 -5.45 18.80
CA VAL A 66 6.63 -5.13 19.84
C VAL A 66 6.03 -4.17 20.87
N SER A 67 6.56 -4.16 22.09
CA SER A 67 6.08 -3.30 23.17
C SER A 67 6.69 -1.89 23.14
N ALA A 68 7.88 -1.73 22.55
CA ALA A 68 8.59 -0.46 22.39
C ALA A 68 9.63 -0.56 21.26
N PHE A 69 10.17 0.59 20.84
CA PHE A 69 11.26 0.73 19.85
C PHE A 69 11.02 -0.05 18.53
N PRO A 70 9.92 0.25 17.81
CA PRO A 70 9.59 -0.39 16.53
C PRO A 70 10.49 0.13 15.37
N ASP A 71 11.80 -0.04 15.48
CA ASP A 71 12.78 0.59 14.60
C ASP A 71 13.10 -0.24 13.34
N SER A 72 12.77 -1.53 13.34
CA SER A 72 13.03 -2.44 12.22
C SER A 72 11.81 -2.62 11.31
N CYS A 73 12.06 -2.89 10.02
CA CYS A 73 11.02 -3.18 9.04
C CYS A 73 10.01 -4.23 9.56
N GLY A 74 8.72 -3.95 9.49
CA GLY A 74 7.67 -4.85 9.98
C GLY A 74 7.51 -4.91 11.50
N GLN A 75 8.25 -4.13 12.29
CA GLN A 75 7.99 -4.01 13.74
C GLN A 75 6.92 -2.96 14.02
N TRP A 76 5.84 -3.38 14.66
CA TRP A 76 4.70 -2.52 14.97
C TRP A 76 4.47 -2.46 16.47
N GLN A 77 4.49 -1.24 17.02
CA GLN A 77 3.99 -0.97 18.36
C GLN A 77 2.55 -0.48 18.24
N ILE A 78 1.59 -1.21 18.79
CA ILE A 78 0.18 -0.83 18.66
C ILE A 78 -0.16 0.23 19.71
N VAL A 79 -0.72 1.37 19.27
CA VAL A 79 -1.03 2.51 20.13
C VAL A 79 -2.39 3.12 19.80
N ASP A 80 -2.99 3.81 20.78
CA ASP A 80 -4.26 4.54 20.59
C ASP A 80 -4.06 6.04 20.31
N SER A 81 -2.89 6.60 20.63
CA SER A 81 -2.57 8.03 20.47
C SER A 81 -1.20 8.23 19.86
N PHE A 82 -1.05 9.31 19.08
CA PHE A 82 0.17 9.67 18.36
C PHE A 82 0.77 8.53 17.51
N PRO A 83 -0.01 7.85 16.66
CA PRO A 83 0.55 6.86 15.75
C PRO A 83 1.44 7.52 14.70
N ASP A 84 2.41 6.77 14.19
CA ASP A 84 3.21 7.18 13.03
C ASP A 84 2.40 6.96 11.73
N PHE A 85 1.52 5.94 11.70
CA PHE A 85 0.51 5.73 10.66
C PHE A 85 -0.65 4.86 11.16
N THR A 86 -1.75 4.90 10.41
CA THR A 86 -2.99 4.17 10.70
C THR A 86 -3.24 3.06 9.70
N VAL A 87 -3.88 1.99 10.17
CA VAL A 87 -4.26 0.86 9.32
C VAL A 87 -5.73 0.48 9.50
N GLN A 88 -6.35 0.04 8.41
CA GLN A 88 -7.67 -0.60 8.43
C GLN A 88 -7.53 -2.04 7.95
N ILE A 89 -8.08 -3.00 8.71
CA ILE A 89 -8.16 -4.39 8.24
C ILE A 89 -9.32 -4.51 7.25
N VAL A 90 -9.04 -5.06 6.07
CA VAL A 90 -10.04 -5.32 5.02
C VAL A 90 -9.95 -6.77 4.52
N SER A 91 -11.06 -7.29 4.00
CA SER A 91 -11.11 -8.64 3.41
C SER A 91 -10.82 -8.66 1.90
N SER A 92 -10.87 -7.51 1.22
CA SER A 92 -10.69 -7.38 -0.23
C SER A 92 -10.13 -6.01 -0.58
N PHE A 93 -9.42 -5.94 -1.70
CA PHE A 93 -8.72 -4.76 -2.18
C PHE A 93 -7.79 -4.12 -1.13
N PRO A 94 -6.88 -4.90 -0.49
CA PRO A 94 -5.89 -4.33 0.39
C PRO A 94 -4.82 -3.58 -0.39
N ASP A 95 -4.18 -2.64 0.31
CA ASP A 95 -2.94 -2.02 -0.15
C ASP A 95 -1.73 -2.91 0.13
N VAL A 96 -1.69 -3.56 1.32
CA VAL A 96 -0.61 -4.44 1.76
C VAL A 96 -1.16 -5.71 2.41
N LYS A 97 -0.69 -6.88 2.00
CA LYS A 97 -0.96 -8.15 2.69
C LYS A 97 0.08 -8.37 3.79
N ILE A 98 -0.38 -8.61 5.01
CA ILE A 98 0.49 -8.88 6.15
C ILE A 98 0.33 -10.30 6.67
N ARG A 99 1.39 -10.81 7.30
CA ARG A 99 1.31 -11.98 8.17
C ARG A 99 1.92 -11.64 9.53
N TRP A 100 1.22 -12.00 10.61
CA TRP A 100 1.78 -11.88 11.95
C TRP A 100 2.86 -12.93 12.19
N VAL A 101 4.01 -12.51 12.72
CA VAL A 101 5.14 -13.38 13.08
C VAL A 101 5.67 -13.03 14.47
N THR A 102 6.36 -13.98 15.10
CA THR A 102 7.03 -13.76 16.39
C THR A 102 8.51 -13.38 16.24
N SER A 103 9.11 -13.63 15.07
CA SER A 103 10.50 -13.32 14.73
C SER A 103 10.65 -13.07 13.23
N PHE A 104 11.77 -12.47 12.84
CA PHE A 104 12.11 -12.14 11.44
C PHE A 104 11.04 -11.29 10.72
N PRO A 105 10.66 -10.11 11.27
CA PRO A 105 9.80 -9.19 10.55
C PRO A 105 10.53 -8.61 9.33
N GLY A 106 9.77 -8.19 8.33
CA GLY A 106 10.35 -7.65 7.11
C GLY A 106 9.46 -7.84 5.88
N VAL A 107 9.84 -7.20 4.78
CA VAL A 107 9.23 -7.42 3.47
C VAL A 107 9.57 -8.82 2.94
N ASN A 108 8.64 -9.47 2.24
CA ASN A 108 8.90 -10.71 1.49
C ASN A 108 9.05 -10.41 0.00
#